data_AF-A0A955BI88-F1
#
_entry.id   AF-A0A955BI88-F1
#
_cell.length_a   1.000
_cell.length_b   1.000
_cell.length_c   1.000
_cell.angle_alpha   90.00
_cell.angle_beta   90.00
_cell.angle_gamma   90.00
#
_symmetry.space_group_name_H-M   'P 1'
#
loop_
_entity.id
_entity.type
_entity.pdbx_description
1 polymer ?
#
loop_
_entity_poly.entity_id
_entity_poly.type
_entity_poly.pdbx_seq_one_letter_code
_entity_poly.pdbx_strand_id
1 'polypeptide(L)' 'RFEGLESLDFLNCNPRALREGYMEALNTFLEDVRRGCTRNTIDYALLRTSQPLDAALATYLSNRLGMHHRN' A
#
# COMPACT_ATOMS: atom_id res chain seq x y z
N ARG A 1 10.72 14.74 -14.14
CA ARG A 1 9.48 15.31 -13.55
C ARG A 1 8.91 14.26 -12.61
N PHE A 2 8.64 14.63 -11.36
CA PHE A 2 7.90 13.79 -10.42
C PHE A 2 6.47 14.30 -10.40
N GLU A 3 5.51 13.40 -10.57
CA GLU A 3 4.08 13.71 -10.51
C GLU A 3 3.55 13.17 -9.18
N GLY A 4 3.03 14.07 -8.35
CA GLY A 4 2.38 13.68 -7.11
C GLY A 4 1.07 12.96 -7.40
N LEU A 5 0.78 11.89 -6.66
CA LEU A 5 -0.50 11.17 -6.79
C LEU A 5 -1.65 11.86 -6.03
N GLU A 6 -1.32 12.81 -5.15
CA GLU A 6 -2.26 13.47 -4.23
C GLU A 6 -2.41 14.99 -4.49
N SER A 7 -1.58 15.58 -5.36
CA SER A 7 -1.65 17.00 -5.72
C SER A 7 -1.41 17.21 -7.22
N LEU A 8 -2.01 18.27 -7.77
CA LEU A 8 -1.76 18.75 -9.14
C LEU A 8 -0.42 19.49 -9.28
N ASP A 9 0.31 19.67 -8.18
CA ASP A 9 1.59 20.39 -8.15
C ASP A 9 2.72 19.56 -8.79
N PHE A 10 3.53 20.24 -9.59
CA PHE A 10 4.71 19.63 -10.21
C PHE A 10 5.97 19.97 -9.42
N LEU A 11 6.61 18.94 -8.87
CA LEU A 11 7.89 19.12 -8.21
C LEU A 11 9.03 19.09 -9.25
N ASN A 12 9.74 20.20 -9.39
CA ASN A 12 10.99 20.26 -10.14
C ASN A 12 12.12 19.63 -9.31
N CYS A 13 12.16 18.30 -9.25
CA CYS A 13 13.22 17.53 -8.61
C CYS A 13 13.89 16.58 -9.61
N ASN A 14 15.11 16.11 -9.30
CA ASN A 14 15.70 14.97 -9.99
C ASN A 14 14.98 13.69 -9.51
N PRO A 15 14.13 13.05 -10.33
CA PRO A 15 13.29 11.95 -9.88
C PRO A 15 14.11 10.72 -9.48
N ARG A 16 15.30 10.54 -10.06
CA ARG A 16 16.20 9.43 -9.73
C ARG A 16 16.81 9.60 -8.34
N ALA A 17 17.20 10.83 -8.00
CA ALA A 17 17.73 11.16 -6.67
C ALA A 17 16.65 11.10 -5.58
N LEU A 18 15.40 11.46 -5.90
CA LEU A 18 14.29 11.43 -4.93
C LEU A 18 13.77 10.00 -4.68
N ARG A 19 13.85 9.12 -5.67
CA ARG A 19 13.26 7.78 -5.62
C ARG A 19 13.72 6.99 -4.39
N GLU A 20 15.01 7.01 -4.09
CA GLU A 20 15.57 6.22 -3.00
C GLU A 20 14.99 6.63 -1.65
N GLY A 21 15.11 7.91 -1.29
CA GLY A 21 14.56 8.45 -0.04
C GLY A 21 13.03 8.35 0.03
N TYR A 22 12.32 8.51 -1.10
CA TYR A 22 10.87 8.28 -1.15
C TYR A 22 10.52 6.82 -0.84
N MET A 23 11.21 5.85 -1.44
CA MET A 23 10.96 4.44 -1.18
C MET A 23 11.31 4.05 0.26
N GLU A 24 12.36 4.63 0.83
CA GLU A 24 12.72 4.45 2.24
C GLU A 24 11.63 4.97 3.18
N ALA A 25 11.17 6.21 2.96
CA ALA A 25 10.09 6.81 3.74
C ALA A 25 8.77 6.04 3.59
N LEU A 26 8.44 5.60 2.37
CA LEU A 26 7.26 4.80 2.09
C LEU A 26 7.32 3.45 2.81
N ASN A 27 8.44 2.72 2.72
CA ASN A 27 8.59 1.43 3.39
C ASN A 27 8.51 1.58 4.91
N THR A 28 9.08 2.63 5.48
CA THR A 28 8.98 2.94 6.91
C THR A 28 7.52 3.12 7.33
N PHE A 29 6.77 3.94 6.58
CA PHE A 29 5.34 4.14 6.82
C PHE A 29 4.54 2.84 6.71
N LEU A 30 4.77 2.04 5.67
CA LEU A 30 4.08 0.76 5.48
C LEU A 30 4.33 -0.22 6.63
N GLU A 31 5.56 -0.28 7.14
CA GLU A 31 5.91 -1.12 8.28
C GLU A 31 5.22 -0.66 9.58
N ASP A 32 5.12 0.65 9.79
CA ASP A 32 4.39 1.20 10.95
C ASP A 32 2.90 0.87 10.89
N VAL A 33 2.26 1.04 9.73
CA VAL A 33 0.87 0.66 9.52
C VAL A 33 0.68 -0.84 9.73
N ARG A 34 1.52 -1.68 9.12
CA ARG A 34 1.46 -3.14 9.25
C ARG A 34 1.58 -3.58 10.72
N ARG A 35 2.52 -2.99 11.47
CA ARG A 35 2.68 -3.23 12.90
C ARG A 35 1.45 -2.79 13.70
N GLY A 36 0.90 -1.62 13.38
CA GLY A 36 -0.34 -1.12 13.98
C GLY A 36 -1.51 -2.06 13.77
N CYS A 37 -1.74 -2.52 12.53
CA CYS A 37 -2.79 -3.48 12.19
C CYS A 37 -2.58 -4.81 12.94
N THR A 38 -1.37 -5.36 12.91
CA THR A 38 -1.04 -6.63 13.58
C THR A 38 -1.32 -6.57 15.08
N ARG A 39 -0.95 -5.46 15.75
CA ARG A 39 -1.20 -5.26 17.19
C ARG A 39 -2.68 -5.21 17.56
N ASN A 40 -3.53 -4.80 16.63
CA ASN A 40 -4.97 -4.68 16.84
C ASN A 40 -5.77 -5.84 16.21
N THR A 41 -5.09 -6.89 15.75
CA THR A 41 -5.71 -8.04 15.07
C THR A 41 -6.52 -7.62 13.83
N ILE A 42 -6.03 -6.62 13.11
CA ILE A 42 -6.63 -6.10 11.88
C ILE A 42 -5.90 -6.72 10.69
N ASP A 43 -6.67 -7.27 9.74
CA ASP A 43 -6.15 -7.78 8.47
C ASP A 43 -5.52 -6.64 7.65
N TYR A 44 -4.34 -6.89 7.09
CA TYR A 44 -3.58 -5.91 6.30
C TYR A 44 -3.16 -6.53 4.97
N ALA A 45 -3.42 -5.83 3.87
CA ALA A 45 -3.02 -6.22 2.53
C ALA A 45 -2.58 -5.02 1.69
N LEU A 46 -1.43 -5.15 1.03
CA LEU A 46 -0.97 -4.19 0.04
C LEU A 46 -1.59 -4.50 -1.32
N LEU A 47 -2.09 -3.46 -1.98
CA LEU A 47 -2.70 -3.55 -3.30
C LEU A 47 -1.95 -2.66 -4.30
N ARG A 48 -1.86 -3.11 -5.55
CA ARG A 48 -1.38 -2.28 -6.64
C ARG A 48 -2.49 -1.36 -7.10
N THR A 49 -2.25 -0.06 -7.15
CA THR A 49 -3.22 0.95 -7.62
C THR A 49 -3.54 0.81 -9.12
N SER A 50 -2.72 0.08 -9.87
CA SER A 50 -2.98 -0.26 -11.27
C SER A 50 -3.96 -1.43 -11.46
N GLN A 51 -4.32 -2.15 -10.39
CA GLN A 51 -5.25 -3.27 -10.45
C GLN A 51 -6.70 -2.75 -10.34
N PRO A 52 -7.65 -3.32 -11.12
CA PRO A 52 -9.08 -3.09 -10.90
C PRO A 52 -9.49 -3.42 -9.46
N LEU A 53 -10.16 -2.47 -8.80
CA LEU A 53 -10.49 -2.56 -7.37
C LEU A 53 -11.44 -3.73 -7.08
N ASP A 54 -12.39 -3.99 -7.97
CA ASP A 54 -13.34 -5.10 -7.89
C ASP A 54 -12.64 -6.46 -7.82
N ALA A 55 -11.67 -6.70 -8.71
CA ALA A 55 -10.87 -7.93 -8.71
C ALA A 55 -10.04 -8.06 -7.43
N ALA A 56 -9.42 -6.96 -6.98
CA ALA A 56 -8.62 -6.93 -5.75
C ALA A 56 -9.47 -7.28 -4.51
N LEU A 57 -10.66 -6.68 -4.39
CA LEU A 57 -11.59 -6.92 -3.30
C LEU A 57 -12.15 -8.35 -3.31
N ALA A 58 -12.52 -8.87 -4.49
CA ALA A 58 -13.02 -10.23 -4.61
C ALA A 58 -11.98 -11.26 -4.14
N THR A 59 -10.71 -11.10 -4.55
CA THR A 59 -9.61 -11.95 -4.07
C THR A 59 -9.40 -11.81 -2.57
N TYR A 60 -9.38 -10.58 -2.04
CA TYR A 60 -9.16 -10.32 -0.62
C TYR A 60 -10.23 -10.97 0.26
N LEU A 61 -11.51 -10.77 -0.07
CA LEU A 61 -12.63 -11.34 0.68
C LEU A 61 -12.67 -12.86 0.59
N SER A 62 -12.37 -13.44 -0.57
CA SER A 62 -12.30 -14.89 -0.75
C SER A 62 -11.23 -15.52 0.14
N ASN A 63 -10.05 -14.91 0.20
CA ASN A 63 -8.97 -15.37 1.07
C ASN A 63 -9.38 -15.30 2.55
N ARG A 64 -10.02 -14.19 2.95
CA ARG A 64 -10.48 -13.99 4.33
C ARG A 64 -11.51 -15.04 4.75
N LEU A 65 -12.48 -15.36 3.89
CA LEU A 65 -13.47 -16.41 4.14
C LEU A 65 -12.81 -17.79 4.31
N GLY A 66 -11.83 -18.12 3.47
CA GLY A 66 -11.08 -19.38 3.56
C GLY A 66 -10.24 -19.49 4.83
N MET A 67 -9.66 -18.39 5.31
CA MET A 67 -8.95 -18.34 6.59
C MET A 67 -9.88 -18.55 7.78
N HIS A 68 -11.09 -17.98 7.73
CA HIS A 68 -12.07 -18.10 8.82
C HIS A 68 -12.73 -19.49 8.91
N HIS A 69 -12.69 -20.28 7.84
CA HIS A 69 -13.21 -21.66 7.83
C HIS A 69 -12.19 -22.71 8.31
N ARG A 70 -10.92 -22.31 8.51
CA ARG A 70 -9.82 -23.18 8.96
C ARG A 70 -9.49 -23.06 10.45
N ASN A 71 -10.19 -22.19 11.18
CA ASN A 71 -10.15 -22.06 12.63
C ASN A 71 -11.38 -22.73 13.25
#